data_AF-A0A674IBL5-F1
#
_entry.id   AF-A0A674IBL5-F1
#
_cell.length_a   1.000
_cell.length_b   1.000
_cell.length_c   1.000
_cell.angle_alpha   90.00
_cell.angle_beta   90.00
_cell.angle_gamma   90.00
#
_symmetry.space_group_name_H-M   'P 1'
#
loop_
_entity.id
_entity.type
_entity.pdbx_description
1 polymer ?
#
loop_
_entity_poly.entity_id
_entity_poly.type
_entity_poly.pdbx_seq_one_letter_code
_entity_poly.pdbx_strand_id
1 'polypeptide(L)'
;LSYADFVWFLISEEDKKTPTSIEYWFRCMDLDGDGALSMYELEYFYEEQCQKLDNMAIEPLPFEDCLCQMLDLVKPQCDEKITLHDLKKCKLANVFFDTFFNIEKYLDHEQKDQFSMLRDAENESQEISDWEKYAAEEYDILVAEEAASDQWNDGELFANFQAERPLSRKCY
;
A
#
# COMPACT_ATOMS: atom_id res chain seq x y z
N LEU A 1 -25.59 16.29 15.41
CA LEU A 1 -24.22 16.60 14.97
C LEU A 1 -24.13 18.09 14.69
N SER A 2 -23.25 18.78 15.40
CA SER A 2 -22.89 20.18 15.16
C SER A 2 -21.78 20.29 14.11
N TYR A 3 -21.50 21.50 13.61
CA TYR A 3 -20.37 21.74 12.70
C TYR A 3 -19.03 21.32 13.31
N ALA A 4 -18.85 21.54 14.61
CA ALA A 4 -17.63 21.12 15.31
C ALA A 4 -17.49 19.59 15.31
N ASP A 5 -18.59 18.85 15.51
CA ASP A 5 -18.57 17.38 15.46
C ASP A 5 -18.25 16.87 14.05
N PHE A 6 -18.76 17.55 13.02
CA PHE A 6 -18.45 17.23 11.62
C PHE A 6 -16.97 17.46 11.29
N VAL A 7 -16.34 18.52 11.83
CA VAL A 7 -14.90 18.75 11.65
C VAL A 7 -14.08 17.63 12.29
N TRP A 8 -14.44 17.19 13.51
CA TRP A 8 -13.77 16.06 14.16
C TRP A 8 -13.92 14.77 13.37
N PHE A 9 -15.11 14.51 12.83
CA PHE A 9 -15.35 13.39 11.93
C PHE A 9 -14.45 13.47 10.69
N LEU A 10 -14.44 14.62 9.99
CA LEU A 10 -13.71 14.77 8.74
C LEU A 10 -12.19 14.58 8.93
N ILE A 11 -11.62 15.22 9.96
CA ILE A 11 -10.19 15.09 10.28
C ILE A 11 -9.85 13.63 10.64
N SER A 12 -10.72 12.98 11.42
CA SER A 12 -10.50 11.58 11.83
C SER A 12 -10.65 10.61 10.66
N GLU A 13 -11.52 10.91 9.69
CA GLU A 13 -11.72 10.07 8.51
C GLU A 13 -10.60 10.23 7.48
N GLU A 14 -10.03 11.43 7.36
CA GLU A 14 -8.92 11.73 6.45
C GLU A 14 -7.64 11.00 6.86
N ASP A 15 -7.28 11.03 8.15
CA ASP A 15 -6.08 10.36 8.67
C ASP A 15 -6.36 9.51 9.93
N LYS A 16 -6.58 8.21 9.68
CA LYS A 16 -6.78 7.17 10.71
C LYS A 16 -5.50 6.70 11.41
N LYS A 17 -4.33 7.23 11.06
CA LYS A 17 -3.06 6.85 11.71
C LYS A 17 -2.74 7.70 12.93
N THR A 18 -3.37 8.87 13.05
CA THR A 18 -3.12 9.75 14.20
C THR A 18 -3.67 9.17 15.50
N PRO A 19 -2.99 9.34 16.65
CA PRO A 19 -3.49 8.83 17.93
C PRO A 19 -4.90 9.32 18.30
N THR A 20 -5.24 10.54 17.88
CA THR A 20 -6.56 11.15 18.11
C THR A 20 -7.65 10.52 17.25
N SER A 21 -7.36 10.21 15.98
CA SER A 21 -8.30 9.51 15.12
C SER A 21 -8.50 8.06 15.57
N ILE A 22 -7.42 7.38 16.00
CA ILE A 22 -7.52 6.02 16.56
C ILE A 22 -8.44 6.03 17.79
N GLU A 23 -8.31 7.00 18.69
CA GLU A 23 -9.23 7.16 19.83
C GLU A 23 -10.67 7.44 19.40
N TYR A 24 -10.86 8.26 18.36
CA TYR A 24 -12.19 8.59 17.84
C TYR A 24 -12.91 7.33 17.34
N TRP A 25 -12.26 6.57 16.45
CA TRP A 25 -12.84 5.37 15.87
C TRP A 25 -12.98 4.24 16.87
N PHE A 26 -12.02 4.09 17.79
CA PHE A 26 -12.15 3.12 18.88
C PHE A 26 -13.40 3.37 19.71
N ARG A 27 -13.68 4.63 20.09
CA ARG A 27 -14.91 4.99 20.82
C ARG A 27 -16.19 4.77 20.01
N CYS A 28 -16.11 4.79 18.69
CA CYS A 28 -17.25 4.45 17.84
C CYS A 28 -17.48 2.94 17.76
N MET A 29 -16.42 2.14 17.85
CA MET A 29 -16.49 0.68 17.77
C MET A 29 -16.76 0.00 19.12
N ASP A 30 -16.30 0.60 20.22
CA ASP A 30 -16.55 0.17 21.59
C ASP A 30 -18.00 0.55 21.97
N LEU A 31 -18.93 -0.36 21.70
CA LEU A 31 -20.37 -0.16 21.81
C LEU A 31 -20.83 -0.17 23.27
N ASP A 32 -20.16 -0.96 24.12
CA ASP A 32 -20.47 -1.05 25.54
C ASP A 32 -19.61 -0.10 26.41
N GLY A 33 -18.52 0.43 25.88
CA GLY A 33 -17.64 1.38 26.53
C GLY A 33 -16.73 0.75 27.59
N ASP A 34 -16.48 -0.57 27.53
CA ASP A 34 -15.63 -1.28 28.47
C ASP A 34 -14.11 -1.04 28.23
N GLY A 35 -13.77 -0.38 27.12
CA GLY A 35 -12.40 -0.06 26.74
C GLY A 35 -11.69 -1.17 25.97
N ALA A 36 -12.41 -2.18 25.49
CA ALA A 36 -11.89 -3.28 24.70
C ALA A 36 -12.91 -3.74 23.63
N LEU A 37 -12.44 -3.89 22.39
CA LEU A 37 -13.27 -4.44 21.33
C LEU A 37 -13.36 -5.96 21.50
N SER A 38 -14.57 -6.41 21.76
CA SER A 38 -14.97 -7.81 21.84
C SER A 38 -15.24 -8.38 20.45
N MET A 39 -15.20 -9.72 20.33
CA MET A 39 -15.55 -10.40 19.08
C MET A 39 -16.96 -10.05 18.59
N TYR A 40 -17.89 -9.85 19.52
CA TYR A 40 -19.26 -9.48 19.22
C TYR A 40 -19.35 -8.12 18.52
N GLU A 41 -18.62 -7.11 19.00
CA GLU A 41 -18.62 -5.78 18.40
C GLU A 41 -17.97 -5.81 17.01
N LEU A 42 -16.88 -6.55 16.86
CA LEU A 42 -16.22 -6.73 15.56
C LEU A 42 -17.13 -7.43 14.55
N GLU A 43 -17.81 -8.49 14.97
CA GLU A 43 -18.78 -9.21 14.13
C GLU A 43 -19.94 -8.32 13.72
N TYR A 44 -20.45 -7.49 14.64
CA TYR A 44 -21.53 -6.54 14.38
C TYR A 44 -21.20 -5.58 13.24
N PHE A 45 -20.02 -4.95 13.26
CA PHE A 45 -19.59 -4.06 12.17
C PHE A 45 -19.30 -4.83 10.88
N TYR A 46 -18.69 -6.01 10.98
CA TYR A 46 -18.32 -6.82 9.83
C TYR A 46 -19.55 -7.37 9.08
N GLU A 47 -20.65 -7.66 9.77
CA GLU A 47 -21.90 -8.10 9.13
C GLU A 47 -22.42 -7.07 8.11
N GLU A 48 -22.34 -5.76 8.44
CA GLU A 48 -22.72 -4.70 7.51
C GLU A 48 -21.76 -4.62 6.31
N GLN A 49 -20.46 -4.87 6.54
CA GLN A 49 -19.46 -4.90 5.47
C GLN A 49 -19.73 -6.05 4.50
N CYS A 50 -20.04 -7.24 4.99
CA CYS A 50 -20.42 -8.40 4.17
C CYS A 50 -21.61 -8.07 3.26
N GLN A 51 -22.67 -7.46 3.81
CA GLN A 51 -23.85 -7.08 3.02
C GLN A 51 -23.52 -6.12 1.89
N LYS A 52 -22.64 -5.15 2.14
CA LYS A 52 -22.21 -4.19 1.12
C LYS A 52 -21.29 -4.83 0.07
N LEU A 53 -20.41 -5.75 0.46
CA LEU A 53 -19.58 -6.53 -0.48
C LEU A 53 -20.44 -7.42 -1.39
N ASP A 54 -21.44 -8.09 -0.82
CA ASP A 54 -22.43 -8.88 -1.57
C ASP A 54 -23.17 -8.02 -2.60
N ASN A 55 -23.55 -6.79 -2.24
CA ASN A 55 -24.19 -5.84 -3.17
C ASN A 55 -23.29 -5.43 -4.34
N MET A 56 -21.97 -5.53 -4.17
CA MET A 56 -20.97 -5.30 -5.22
C MET A 56 -20.60 -6.60 -5.96
N ALA A 57 -21.25 -7.72 -5.65
CA ALA A 57 -20.94 -9.06 -6.15
C ALA A 57 -19.51 -9.52 -5.82
N ILE A 58 -18.99 -9.08 -4.67
CA ILE A 58 -17.71 -9.51 -4.10
C ILE A 58 -18.04 -10.47 -2.95
N GLU A 59 -17.50 -11.68 -3.00
CA GLU A 59 -17.68 -12.67 -1.92
C GLU A 59 -16.87 -12.23 -0.69
N PRO A 60 -17.51 -11.91 0.45
CA PRO A 60 -16.80 -11.51 1.65
C PRO A 60 -16.06 -12.68 2.28
N LEU A 61 -14.91 -12.39 2.88
CA LEU A 61 -14.17 -13.38 3.66
C LEU A 61 -15.00 -13.80 4.90
N PRO A 62 -14.99 -15.09 5.31
CA PRO A 62 -15.61 -15.50 6.56
C PRO A 62 -15.08 -14.70 7.75
N PHE A 63 -15.96 -14.38 8.72
CA PHE A 63 -15.57 -13.57 9.88
C PHE A 63 -14.42 -14.19 10.67
N GLU A 64 -14.39 -15.51 10.84
CA GLU A 64 -13.30 -16.21 11.55
C GLU A 64 -11.94 -15.97 10.90
N ASP A 65 -11.87 -16.02 9.56
CA ASP A 65 -10.64 -15.78 8.80
C ASP A 65 -10.23 -14.30 8.85
N CYS A 66 -11.20 -13.38 8.69
CA CYS A 66 -10.98 -11.94 8.83
C CYS A 66 -10.45 -11.59 10.22
N LEU A 67 -11.08 -12.14 11.27
CA LEU A 67 -10.67 -11.95 12.64
C LEU A 67 -9.24 -12.45 12.88
N CYS A 68 -8.88 -13.64 12.37
CA CYS A 68 -7.51 -14.14 12.46
C CYS A 68 -6.51 -13.16 11.84
N GLN A 69 -6.80 -12.65 10.63
CA GLN A 69 -5.94 -11.65 9.97
C GLN A 69 -5.82 -10.37 10.79
N MET A 70 -6.92 -9.88 11.36
CA MET A 70 -6.91 -8.67 12.18
C MET A 70 -6.16 -8.88 13.50
N LEU A 71 -6.26 -10.05 14.13
CA LEU A 71 -5.49 -10.40 15.32
C LEU A 71 -3.99 -10.51 15.01
N ASP A 72 -3.63 -11.09 13.87
CA ASP A 72 -2.23 -11.15 13.41
C ASP A 72 -1.66 -9.76 13.08
N LEU A 73 -2.49 -8.85 12.58
CA LEU A 73 -2.13 -7.46 12.30
C LEU A 73 -1.94 -6.65 13.58
N VAL A 74 -2.87 -6.76 14.54
CA VAL A 74 -2.87 -5.96 15.76
C VAL A 74 -1.94 -6.53 16.83
N LYS A 75 -1.82 -7.86 16.91
CA LYS A 75 -1.07 -8.61 17.93
C LYS A 75 -1.41 -8.15 19.34
N PRO A 76 -2.68 -8.27 19.77
CA PRO A 76 -3.12 -7.78 21.06
C PRO A 76 -2.38 -8.49 22.20
N GLN A 77 -2.24 -7.80 23.33
CA GLN A 77 -1.62 -8.42 24.51
C GLN A 77 -2.50 -9.51 25.15
N CYS A 78 -3.81 -9.46 24.91
CA CYS A 78 -4.79 -10.45 25.36
C CYS A 78 -5.54 -10.97 24.13
N ASP A 79 -5.49 -12.29 23.88
CA ASP A 79 -5.98 -12.90 22.63
C ASP A 79 -7.49 -12.70 22.38
N GLU A 80 -8.28 -12.45 23.41
CA GLU A 80 -9.74 -12.34 23.31
C GLU A 80 -10.26 -10.89 23.25
N LYS A 81 -9.38 -9.88 23.36
CA LYS A 81 -9.77 -8.47 23.49
C LYS A 81 -8.77 -7.54 22.83
N ILE A 82 -9.23 -6.68 21.92
CA ILE A 82 -8.40 -5.65 21.30
C ILE A 82 -8.57 -4.33 22.05
N THR A 83 -7.50 -3.80 22.63
CA THR A 83 -7.56 -2.53 23.35
C THR A 83 -7.09 -1.36 22.48
N LEU A 84 -7.45 -0.14 22.90
CA LEU A 84 -6.92 1.09 22.30
C LEU A 84 -5.37 1.12 22.29
N HIS A 85 -4.74 0.53 23.32
CA HIS A 85 -3.29 0.46 23.39
C HIS A 85 -2.71 -0.40 22.27
N ASP A 86 -3.33 -1.53 21.98
CA ASP A 86 -2.89 -2.46 20.95
C ASP A 86 -2.96 -1.81 19.56
N LEU A 87 -4.07 -1.13 19.25
CA LEU A 87 -4.24 -0.41 17.98
C LEU A 87 -3.23 0.73 17.80
N LYS A 88 -2.92 1.48 18.87
CA LYS A 88 -1.88 2.51 18.81
C LYS A 88 -0.48 1.92 18.60
N LYS A 89 -0.24 0.71 19.10
CA LYS A 89 1.06 0.03 19.03
C LYS A 89 1.31 -0.62 17.68
N CYS A 90 0.27 -1.19 17.04
CA CYS A 90 0.45 -1.93 15.79
C CYS A 90 0.78 -1.04 14.58
N LYS A 91 0.57 0.29 14.68
CA LYS A 91 0.75 1.30 13.60
C LYS A 91 -0.08 1.07 12.33
N LEU A 92 -0.85 -0.02 12.27
CA LEU A 92 -1.71 -0.42 11.15
C LEU A 92 -3.20 -0.28 11.49
N ALA A 93 -3.54 0.53 12.51
CA ALA A 93 -4.91 0.75 12.95
C ALA A 93 -5.82 1.27 11.82
N ASN A 94 -5.27 2.02 10.86
CA ASN A 94 -6.03 2.47 9.70
C ASN A 94 -6.57 1.29 8.86
N VAL A 95 -5.75 0.25 8.64
CA VAL A 95 -6.16 -0.95 7.90
C VAL A 95 -7.23 -1.69 8.68
N PHE A 96 -7.00 -1.88 9.99
CA PHE A 96 -7.98 -2.48 10.90
C PHE A 96 -9.35 -1.79 10.81
N PHE A 97 -9.38 -0.46 10.95
CA PHE A 97 -10.62 0.30 10.88
C PHE A 97 -11.30 0.23 9.51
N ASP A 98 -10.53 0.35 8.43
CA ASP A 98 -11.08 0.31 7.09
C ASP A 98 -11.74 -1.06 6.80
N THR A 99 -11.16 -2.17 7.28
CA THR A 99 -11.76 -3.52 7.20
C THR A 99 -13.17 -3.58 7.78
N PHE A 100 -13.39 -3.00 8.96
CA PHE A 100 -14.67 -3.13 9.67
C PHE A 100 -15.75 -2.14 9.23
N PHE A 101 -15.43 -0.99 8.64
CA PHE A 101 -16.46 0.00 8.31
C PHE A 101 -16.21 0.91 7.10
N ASN A 102 -15.07 0.81 6.40
CA ASN A 102 -14.80 1.60 5.19
C ASN A 102 -14.43 0.72 4.00
N ILE A 103 -15.43 0.33 3.21
CA ILE A 103 -15.27 -0.59 2.07
C ILE A 103 -14.41 -0.02 0.95
N GLU A 104 -14.58 1.27 0.64
CA GLU A 104 -13.80 1.88 -0.44
C GLU A 104 -12.30 1.78 -0.14
N LYS A 105 -11.91 2.13 1.10
CA LYS A 105 -10.51 2.01 1.54
C LYS A 105 -10.08 0.57 1.75
N TYR A 106 -10.95 -0.31 2.24
CA TYR A 106 -10.67 -1.74 2.38
C TYR A 106 -10.30 -2.37 1.03
N LEU A 107 -11.10 -2.14 -0.02
CA LEU A 107 -10.83 -2.65 -1.37
C LEU A 107 -9.53 -2.09 -1.95
N ASP A 108 -9.22 -0.82 -1.68
CA ASP A 108 -7.94 -0.21 -2.08
C ASP A 108 -6.74 -0.90 -1.40
N HIS A 109 -6.86 -1.30 -0.14
CA HIS A 109 -5.79 -2.01 0.59
C HIS A 109 -5.60 -3.42 0.05
N GLU A 110 -6.68 -4.18 -0.15
CA GLU A 110 -6.66 -5.54 -0.72
C GLU A 110 -5.99 -5.57 -2.11
N GLN A 111 -6.24 -4.57 -2.94
CA GLN A 111 -5.61 -4.46 -4.26
C GLN A 111 -4.13 -4.06 -4.20
N LYS A 112 -3.72 -3.30 -3.17
CA LYS A 112 -2.31 -2.94 -2.94
C LYS A 112 -1.50 -4.08 -2.32
N ASP A 113 -2.16 -5.03 -1.69
CA ASP A 113 -1.53 -6.03 -0.82
C ASP A 113 -0.56 -6.97 -1.54
N GLN A 114 -0.81 -7.33 -2.79
CA GLN A 114 0.11 -8.21 -3.53
C GLN A 114 1.47 -7.58 -3.91
N PHE A 115 1.59 -6.25 -3.94
CA PHE A 115 2.81 -5.58 -4.41
C PHE A 115 3.41 -4.59 -3.39
N SER A 116 2.62 -4.01 -2.49
CA SER A 116 3.07 -2.95 -1.59
C SER A 116 3.44 -3.45 -0.20
N MET A 117 2.74 -4.44 0.37
CA MET A 117 3.03 -4.89 1.74
C MET A 117 4.40 -5.56 1.89
N LEU A 118 4.90 -6.25 0.85
CA LEU A 118 6.29 -6.72 0.81
C LEU A 118 7.29 -5.55 0.81
N ARG A 119 6.98 -4.48 0.05
CA ARG A 119 7.87 -3.31 -0.06
C ARG A 119 7.84 -2.42 1.18
N ASP A 120 6.68 -2.25 1.81
CA ASP A 120 6.48 -1.31 2.94
C ASP A 120 6.90 -1.90 4.29
N ALA A 121 6.71 -3.22 4.51
CA ALA A 121 7.21 -3.90 5.71
C ALA A 121 8.75 -4.01 5.72
N GLU A 122 9.39 -4.15 4.56
CA GLU A 122 10.85 -4.05 4.41
C GLU A 122 11.35 -2.59 4.47
N ASN A 123 10.56 -1.61 4.02
CA ASN A 123 10.93 -0.18 4.03
C ASN A 123 10.97 0.45 5.43
N GLU A 124 10.20 -0.05 6.41
CA GLU A 124 10.34 0.44 7.80
C GLU A 124 11.66 -0.02 8.46
N SER A 125 12.43 -0.90 7.80
CA SER A 125 13.77 -1.34 8.26
C SER A 125 14.92 -0.93 7.32
N GLN A 126 14.64 -0.64 6.04
CA GLN A 126 15.62 -0.14 5.09
C GLN A 126 14.95 0.89 4.18
N GLU A 127 14.94 2.16 4.60
CA GLU A 127 14.75 3.24 3.62
C GLU A 127 15.89 3.14 2.62
N ILE A 128 15.62 2.67 1.40
CA ILE A 128 16.54 2.86 0.27
C ILE A 128 16.72 4.37 0.17
N SER A 129 17.93 4.83 0.52
CA SER A 129 18.24 6.23 0.68
C SER A 129 17.90 6.95 -0.62
N ASP A 130 17.40 8.18 -0.57
CA ASP A 130 17.10 8.94 -1.79
C ASP A 130 18.32 9.06 -2.72
N TRP A 131 19.53 8.91 -2.17
CA TRP A 131 20.78 8.76 -2.93
C TRP A 131 20.89 7.47 -3.73
N GLU A 132 20.41 6.34 -3.20
CA GLU A 132 20.42 5.05 -3.89
C GLU A 132 19.41 5.02 -5.04
N LYS A 133 18.25 5.69 -4.88
CA LYS A 133 17.29 5.89 -5.98
C LYS A 133 17.88 6.79 -7.07
N TYR A 134 18.47 7.93 -6.68
CA TYR A 134 19.12 8.84 -7.61
C TYR A 134 20.28 8.16 -8.37
N ALA A 135 21.11 7.37 -7.67
CA ALA A 135 22.20 6.64 -8.29
C ALA A 135 21.72 5.57 -9.29
N ALA A 136 20.61 4.89 -9.00
CA ALA A 136 20.02 3.92 -9.93
C ALA A 136 19.47 4.59 -11.19
N GLU A 137 18.75 5.71 -11.05
CA GLU A 137 18.21 6.46 -12.19
C GLU A 137 19.33 7.02 -13.08
N GLU A 138 20.37 7.63 -12.50
CA GLU A 138 21.52 8.15 -13.26
C GLU A 138 22.29 7.01 -13.97
N TYR A 139 22.44 5.84 -13.33
CA TYR A 139 23.06 4.69 -13.96
C TYR A 139 22.27 4.19 -15.17
N ASP A 140 20.95 4.07 -15.05
CA ASP A 140 20.08 3.65 -16.17
C ASP A 140 20.13 4.64 -17.33
N ILE A 141 20.19 5.94 -17.05
CA ILE A 141 20.39 6.99 -18.06
C ILE A 141 21.74 6.81 -18.76
N LEU A 142 22.82 6.62 -17.99
CA LEU A 142 24.16 6.47 -18.53
C LEU A 142 24.30 5.22 -19.42
N VAL A 143 23.70 4.10 -18.99
CA VAL A 143 23.67 2.84 -19.76
C VAL A 143 22.87 3.02 -21.06
N ALA A 144 21.76 3.75 -21.02
CA ALA A 144 20.98 4.06 -22.22
C ALA A 144 21.74 4.97 -23.19
N GLU A 145 22.50 5.94 -22.68
CA GLU A 145 23.37 6.80 -23.49
C GLU A 145 24.57 6.04 -24.08
N GLU A 146 25.18 5.11 -23.36
CA GLU A 146 26.27 4.26 -23.87
C GLU A 146 25.76 3.29 -24.95
N ALA A 147 24.60 2.67 -24.73
CA ALA A 147 23.95 1.82 -25.73
C ALA A 147 23.48 2.60 -26.98
N ALA A 148 23.13 3.88 -26.81
CA ALA A 148 22.90 4.78 -27.93
C ALA A 148 24.22 5.14 -28.61
N SER A 149 25.28 5.48 -27.89
CA SER A 149 26.59 5.82 -28.46
C SER A 149 27.21 4.66 -29.24
N ASP A 150 27.06 3.41 -28.78
CA ASP A 150 27.52 2.21 -29.49
C ASP A 150 26.78 1.99 -30.82
N GLN A 151 25.47 2.31 -30.88
CA GLN A 151 24.72 2.27 -32.14
C GLN A 151 25.23 3.30 -33.17
N TRP A 152 25.78 4.42 -32.72
CA TRP A 152 26.34 5.44 -33.60
C TRP A 152 27.76 5.07 -34.05
N ASN A 153 28.53 4.42 -33.17
CA ASN A 153 29.88 3.96 -33.48
C ASN A 153 29.87 2.77 -34.46
N ASP A 154 28.92 1.84 -34.35
CA ASP A 154 28.71 0.78 -35.34
C ASP A 154 28.20 1.32 -36.70
N GLY A 155 27.38 2.38 -36.68
CA GLY A 155 26.92 3.08 -37.87
C GLY A 155 28.04 3.79 -38.64
N GLU A 156 28.98 4.44 -37.93
CA GLU A 156 30.17 5.04 -38.55
C GLU A 156 31.16 4.01 -39.08
N LEU A 157 31.32 2.86 -38.39
CA LEU A 157 32.18 1.77 -38.86
C LEU A 157 31.66 1.15 -40.17
N PHE A 158 30.34 0.94 -40.29
CA PHE A 158 29.72 0.46 -41.53
C PHE A 158 29.80 1.47 -42.69
N ALA A 159 29.66 2.77 -42.39
CA ALA A 159 29.79 3.84 -43.37
C ALA A 159 31.24 3.96 -43.90
N ASN A 160 32.23 3.84 -43.01
CA ASN A 160 33.65 3.85 -43.39
C ASN A 160 34.05 2.61 -44.21
N PHE A 161 33.50 1.43 -43.88
CA PHE A 161 33.72 0.21 -44.69
C PHE A 161 33.13 0.28 -46.10
N GLN A 162 32.06 1.07 -46.33
CA GLN A 162 31.51 1.28 -47.68
C GLN A 162 32.27 2.33 -48.49
N ALA A 163 32.98 3.26 -47.84
CA ALA A 163 33.75 4.32 -48.49
C ALA A 163 35.10 3.82 -49.07
N GLU A 164 35.65 2.70 -48.60
CA GLU A 164 36.98 2.19 -49.01
C GLU A 164 36.98 1.18 -50.16
N ARG A 165 35.87 0.93 -50.88
CA ARG A 165 35.93 0.08 -52.09
C ARG A 165 36.64 0.81 -53.24
N PRO A 166 37.79 0.31 -53.75
CA PRO A 166 38.43 0.94 -54.89
C PRO A 166 37.58 0.73 -56.15
N LEU A 167 37.34 1.83 -56.88
CA LEU A 167 36.73 1.83 -58.21
C LEU A 167 37.57 0.96 -59.17
N SER A 168 37.18 -0.30 -59.36
CA SER A 168 37.75 -1.12 -60.43
C SER A 168 37.27 -0.54 -61.77
N ARG A 169 38.23 0.05 -62.49
CA ARG A 169 38.05 0.70 -63.78
C ARG A 169 37.48 -0.29 -64.80
N LYS A 170 36.43 0.13 -65.51
CA LYS A 170 35.96 -0.49 -66.75
C LYS A 170 37.11 -0.48 -67.77
N CYS A 171 37.52 -1.66 -68.24
CA CYS A 171 38.23 -1.77 -69.51
C CYS A 171 37.23 -2.17 -70.59
N TYR A 172 37.27 -1.43 -71.69
CA TYR A 172 36.62 -1.75 -72.97
C TYR A 172 37.22 -3.01 -73.59
#